data_AF-H1KUE7-F1
#
_entry.id   AF-H1KUE7-F1
#
_cell.length_a   1.000
_cell.length_b   1.000
_cell.length_c   1.000
_cell.angle_alpha   90.00
_cell.angle_beta   90.00
_cell.angle_gamma   90.00
#
_symmetry.space_group_name_H-M   'P 1'
#
loop_
_entity.id
_entity.type
_entity.pdbx_description
1 polymer ?
#
loop_
_entity_poly.entity_id
_entity_poly.type
_entity_poly.pdbx_seq_one_letter_code
_entity_poly.pdbx_strand_id
1 'polypeptide(L)'
;RDPAGAAARDRDRWGYQPRGEGAESYAMVEARVEEVVAELRRPTVMVAHGGVARALLVVAGHLDIYAAPRLGIRQGSILVIEPGGWRWA
;
A
#
# COMPACT_ATOMS: atom_id res chain seq x y z
N ARG A 1 1.94 24.32 7.14
CA ARG A 1 0.98 23.20 6.96
C ARG A 1 0.07 23.60 5.80
N ASP A 2 -0.13 22.74 4.79
CA ASP A 2 -0.96 22.99 3.60
C ASP A 2 -2.37 22.39 3.82
N PRO A 3 -3.38 23.20 4.20
CA PRO A 3 -4.71 22.70 4.52
C PRO A 3 -5.46 22.22 3.28
N ALA A 4 -5.18 22.83 2.12
CA ALA A 4 -5.82 22.47 0.85
C ALA A 4 -5.36 21.09 0.38
N GLY A 5 -4.04 20.82 0.47
CA GLY A 5 -3.49 19.50 0.21
C GLY A 5 -3.98 18.43 1.18
N ALA A 6 -4.11 18.76 2.47
CA ALA A 6 -4.69 17.84 3.46
C ALA A 6 -6.15 17.47 3.11
N ALA A 7 -6.97 18.47 2.80
CA ALA A 7 -8.37 18.24 2.40
C ALA A 7 -8.49 17.45 1.09
N ALA A 8 -7.61 17.69 0.11
CA ALA A 8 -7.57 16.93 -1.13
C ALA A 8 -7.21 15.45 -0.88
N ARG A 9 -6.20 15.20 -0.03
CA ARG A 9 -5.83 13.85 0.39
C ARG A 9 -6.94 13.13 1.14
N ASP A 10 -7.71 13.83 1.96
CA ASP A 10 -8.80 13.20 2.69
C ASP A 10 -9.99 12.86 1.80
N ARG A 11 -10.21 13.59 0.70
CA ARG A 11 -11.22 13.26 -0.31
C ARG A 11 -10.82 12.06 -1.18
N ASP A 12 -9.56 11.98 -1.58
CA ASP A 12 -9.04 10.88 -2.39
C ASP A 12 -7.68 10.44 -1.89
N ARG A 13 -7.66 9.60 -0.86
CA ARG A 13 -6.39 9.20 -0.22
C ARG A 13 -5.53 8.31 -1.12
N TRP A 14 -6.16 7.58 -2.05
CA TRP A 14 -5.45 6.62 -2.89
C TRP A 14 -4.85 7.29 -4.13
N GLY A 15 -5.63 8.14 -4.80
CA GLY A 15 -5.22 8.87 -5.99
C GLY A 15 -4.47 10.17 -5.72
N TYR A 16 -4.57 10.75 -4.51
CA TYR A 16 -3.87 12.00 -4.21
C TYR A 16 -2.34 11.83 -4.25
N GLN A 17 -1.73 12.55 -5.18
CA GLN A 17 -0.29 12.74 -5.26
C GLN A 17 0.08 14.07 -4.57
N PRO A 18 0.89 14.05 -3.50
CA PRO A 18 1.40 15.27 -2.90
C PRO A 18 2.24 16.09 -3.90
N ARG A 19 2.38 17.39 -3.63
CA ARG A 19 3.34 18.23 -4.36
C ARG A 19 4.76 17.90 -3.92
N GLY A 20 5.69 17.86 -4.87
CA GLY A 20 7.10 17.64 -4.60
C GLY A 20 7.73 16.76 -5.67
N GLU A 21 9.02 16.93 -5.87
CA GLU A 21 9.79 16.05 -6.76
C GLU A 21 9.79 14.63 -6.19
N GLY A 22 9.45 13.65 -7.03
CA GLY A 22 9.37 12.24 -6.62
C GLY A 22 8.19 11.89 -5.70
N ALA A 23 7.24 12.80 -5.48
CA ALA A 23 6.04 12.47 -4.71
C ALA A 23 5.15 11.49 -5.49
N GLU A 24 4.63 10.47 -4.80
CA GLU A 24 3.79 9.44 -5.41
C GLU A 24 2.43 9.35 -4.67
N SER A 25 1.39 8.99 -5.42
CA SER A 25 0.11 8.54 -4.86
C SER A 25 0.18 7.04 -4.55
N TYR A 26 -0.80 6.51 -3.80
CA TYR A 26 -0.88 5.06 -3.60
C TYR A 26 -1.16 4.33 -4.90
N ALA A 27 -1.94 4.90 -5.82
CA ALA A 27 -2.19 4.30 -7.14
C ALA A 27 -0.90 4.12 -7.95
N MET A 28 0.05 5.05 -7.85
CA MET A 28 1.36 4.91 -8.51
C MET A 28 2.21 3.81 -7.86
N VAL A 29 2.20 3.75 -6.52
CA VAL A 29 2.89 2.69 -5.77
C VAL A 29 2.27 1.32 -6.06
N GLU A 30 0.94 1.23 -6.16
CA GLU A 30 0.20 0.01 -6.49
C GLU A 30 0.65 -0.58 -7.82
N ALA A 31 0.67 0.22 -8.89
CA ALA A 31 1.10 -0.23 -10.22
C ALA A 31 2.52 -0.83 -10.20
N ARG A 32 3.46 -0.16 -9.52
CA ARG A 32 4.84 -0.66 -9.36
C ARG A 32 4.91 -1.94 -8.53
N VAL A 33 4.09 -2.04 -7.49
CA VAL A 33 4.04 -3.23 -6.64
C VAL A 33 3.45 -4.41 -7.40
N GLU A 34 2.44 -4.19 -8.23
CA GLU A 34 1.86 -5.20 -9.12
C GLU A 34 2.93 -5.81 -10.04
N GLU A 35 3.75 -4.99 -10.68
CA GLU A 35 4.88 -5.43 -11.51
C GLU A 35 5.86 -6.31 -10.71
N VAL A 36 6.27 -5.86 -9.52
CA VAL A 36 7.19 -6.63 -8.67
C VAL A 36 6.58 -7.98 -8.26
N VAL A 37 5.31 -7.99 -7.86
CA VAL A 37 4.61 -9.20 -7.39
C VAL A 37 4.43 -10.20 -8.53
N ALA A 38 4.15 -9.75 -9.74
CA ALA A 38 4.00 -10.61 -10.93
C ALA A 38 5.27 -11.43 -11.24
N GLU A 39 6.44 -10.94 -10.83
CA GLU A 39 7.72 -11.64 -11.02
C GLU A 39 8.09 -12.63 -9.89
N LEU A 40 7.38 -12.60 -8.76
CA LEU A 40 7.65 -13.47 -7.61
C LEU A 40 7.12 -14.89 -7.87
N ARG A 41 8.03 -15.84 -8.13
CA ARG A 41 7.70 -17.24 -8.46
C ARG A 41 7.78 -18.23 -7.30
N ARG A 42 8.09 -17.76 -6.09
CA ARG A 42 8.32 -18.61 -4.90
C ARG A 42 7.93 -17.87 -3.62
N PRO A 43 7.70 -18.57 -2.50
CA PRO A 43 7.53 -17.94 -1.20
C PRO A 43 8.64 -16.92 -0.95
N THR A 44 8.26 -15.69 -0.61
CA THR A 44 9.17 -14.54 -0.55
C THR A 44 8.97 -13.79 0.76
N VAL A 45 10.08 -13.39 1.38
CA VAL A 45 10.08 -12.41 2.47
C VAL A 45 10.47 -11.06 1.88
N MET A 46 9.54 -10.10 1.93
CA MET A 46 9.78 -8.73 1.46
C MET A 46 9.92 -7.78 2.65
N VAL A 47 11.02 -7.02 2.68
CA VAL A 47 11.20 -5.93 3.64
C VAL A 47 10.90 -4.62 2.92
N ALA A 48 9.85 -3.93 3.35
CA ALA A 48 9.39 -2.70 2.74
C ALA A 48 8.72 -1.76 3.75
N HIS A 49 8.25 -0.61 3.27
CA HIS A 49 7.52 0.36 4.08
C HIS A 49 6.01 0.09 4.10
N GLY A 50 5.30 0.72 5.03
CA GLY A 50 3.85 0.54 5.18
C GLY A 50 3.02 0.97 3.96
N GLY A 51 3.57 1.82 3.08
CA GLY A 51 2.93 2.14 1.80
C GLY A 51 2.82 0.93 0.88
N VAL A 52 3.95 0.23 0.72
CA VAL A 52 4.06 -1.01 -0.08
C VAL A 52 3.22 -2.13 0.53
N ALA A 53 3.22 -2.29 1.86
CA ALA A 53 2.40 -3.30 2.52
C ALA A 53 0.89 -3.12 2.24
N ARG A 54 0.41 -1.87 2.17
CA ARG A 54 -0.98 -1.57 1.80
C ARG A 54 -1.26 -1.86 0.33
N ALA A 55 -0.37 -1.42 -0.56
CA ALA A 55 -0.47 -1.71 -1.99
C ALA A 55 -0.50 -3.23 -2.25
N LEU A 56 0.35 -4.00 -1.58
CA LEU A 56 0.37 -5.46 -1.66
C LEU A 56 -0.98 -6.10 -1.31
N LEU A 57 -1.64 -5.62 -0.26
CA LEU A 57 -2.96 -6.13 0.14
C LEU A 57 -4.06 -5.79 -0.88
N VAL A 58 -3.92 -4.67 -1.61
CA VAL A 58 -4.82 -4.32 -2.71
C VAL A 58 -4.55 -5.16 -3.94
N VAL A 59 -3.29 -5.27 -4.37
CA VAL A 59 -2.85 -6.10 -5.50
C VAL A 59 -3.23 -7.57 -5.29
N ALA A 60 -3.10 -8.09 -4.07
CA ALA A 60 -3.51 -9.45 -3.71
C ALA A 60 -5.04 -9.63 -3.62
N GLY A 61 -5.83 -8.57 -3.80
CA GLY A 61 -7.29 -8.60 -3.74
C GLY A 61 -7.88 -8.77 -2.34
N HIS A 62 -7.09 -8.56 -1.28
CA HIS A 62 -7.54 -8.74 0.10
C HIS A 62 -8.19 -7.50 0.70
N LEU A 63 -7.85 -6.30 0.20
CA LEU A 63 -8.44 -5.03 0.62
C LEU A 63 -8.73 -4.16 -0.61
N ASP A 64 -9.74 -3.30 -0.51
CA ASP A 64 -9.96 -2.24 -1.48
C ASP A 64 -9.11 -0.99 -1.17
N ILE A 65 -9.05 -0.08 -2.14
CA ILE A 65 -8.31 1.18 -2.08
C ILE A 65 -8.77 2.13 -0.96
N TYR A 66 -9.98 1.93 -0.43
CA TYR A 66 -10.51 2.72 0.67
C TYR A 66 -10.07 2.15 2.01
N ALA A 67 -10.11 0.82 2.17
CA ALA A 67 -9.79 0.11 3.40
C ALA A 67 -8.28 0.08 3.67
N ALA A 68 -7.45 -0.11 2.65
CA ALA A 68 -6.00 -0.27 2.83
C ALA A 68 -5.34 0.93 3.54
N PRO A 69 -5.64 2.21 3.20
CA PRO A 69 -5.08 3.36 3.93
C PRO A 69 -5.53 3.49 5.40
N ARG A 70 -6.63 2.81 5.79
CA ARG A 70 -7.13 2.80 7.17
C ARG A 70 -6.50 1.70 8.01
N LEU A 71 -5.88 0.70 7.37
CA LEU A 71 -5.18 -0.36 8.08
C LEU A 71 -3.95 0.20 8.81
N GLY A 72 -3.87 -0.06 10.10
CA GLY A 72 -2.68 0.16 10.91
C GLY A 72 -1.62 -0.89 10.57
N ILE A 73 -0.52 -0.48 9.93
CA ILE A 73 0.64 -1.34 9.69
C ILE A 73 1.44 -1.43 10.98
N ARG A 74 1.51 -2.64 11.57
CA ARG A 74 2.19 -2.89 12.84
C ARG A 74 3.71 -2.90 12.66
N GLN A 75 4.42 -2.06 13.41
CA GLN A 75 5.88 -2.11 13.48
C GLN A 75 6.32 -3.27 14.37
N GLY A 76 7.43 -3.94 14.01
CA GLY A 76 7.96 -5.07 14.77
C GLY A 76 7.16 -6.37 14.63
N SER A 77 6.21 -6.44 13.70
CA SER A 77 5.43 -7.64 13.38
C SER A 77 5.61 -8.04 11.92
N ILE A 78 5.34 -9.31 11.60
CA ILE A 78 5.37 -9.80 10.21
C ILE A 78 3.94 -9.81 9.68
N LEU A 79 3.73 -9.19 8.51
CA LEU A 79 2.49 -9.33 7.75
C LEU A 79 2.62 -10.56 6.84
N VAL A 80 1.88 -11.61 7.14
CA VAL A 80 1.81 -12.82 6.32
C VAL A 80 0.63 -12.68 5.36
N ILE A 81 0.89 -12.86 4.07
CA ILE A 81 -0.10 -12.79 2.99
C ILE A 81 -0.09 -14.12 2.24
N GLU A 82 -1.25 -14.74 2.13
CA GLU A 82 -1.50 -16.02 1.48
C GLU A 82 -2.72 -15.91 0.55
N PRO A 83 -2.89 -16.77 -0.45
CA PRO A 83 -4.06 -16.70 -1.34
C PRO A 83 -5.41 -16.68 -0.61
N GLY A 84 -5.50 -17.34 0.55
CA GLY A 84 -6.72 -17.42 1.36
C GLY A 84 -6.92 -16.26 2.34
N GLY A 85 -5.95 -15.36 2.50
CA GLY A 85 -6.06 -14.23 3.42
C GLY A 85 -4.72 -13.76 3.98
N TRP A 86 -4.79 -12.92 5.00
CA TRP A 86 -3.62 -12.30 5.60
C TRP A 86 -3.75 -12.20 7.12
N ARG A 87 -2.62 -12.16 7.82
CA ARG A 87 -2.56 -12.04 9.28
C ARG A 87 -1.26 -11.40 9.75
N TRP A 88 -1.28 -10.92 10.99
CA TRP A 88 -0.06 -10.56 11.71
C TRP A 88 0.53 -11.81 12.40
N ALA A 89 1.85 -11.94 12.36
CA ALA A 89 2.64 -12.93 13.10
C ALA A 89 3.62 -12.22 14.03
#